data_AF-A0A956SLH0-F1
#
_entry.id   AF-A0A956SLH0-F1
#
_cell.length_a   1.000
_cell.length_b   1.000
_cell.length_c   1.000
_cell.angle_alpha   90.00
_cell.angle_beta   90.00
_cell.angle_gamma   90.00
#
_symmetry.space_group_name_H-M   'P 1'
#
loop_
_entity.id
_entity.type
_entity.pdbx_description
1 polymer ?
#
loop_
_entity_poly.entity_id
_entity_poly.type
_entity_poly.pdbx_seq_one_letter_code
_entity_poly.pdbx_strand_id
1 'polypeptide(L)'
;MSAPLPSRPNLDHLRRQAKALLAAWKSGDHEATQEFITHLPAASGLSLAAARRATFKLADAQSVVARRSGFASWKALTRHVEALRDLEGEWRFDALEVDGQEIPAVAIA
;
A
#
# COMPACT_ATOMS: atom_id res chain seq x y z
N MET A 1 4.86 11.60 -10.93
CA MET A 1 4.98 10.42 -11.80
C MET A 1 4.51 9.22 -11.00
N SER A 2 3.29 8.74 -11.26
CA SER A 2 2.69 7.63 -10.52
C SER A 2 3.22 6.32 -11.07
N ALA A 3 4.19 5.71 -10.39
CA ALA A 3 4.61 4.35 -10.71
C ALA A 3 3.46 3.41 -10.36
N PRO A 4 2.94 2.59 -11.30
CA PRO A 4 1.98 1.55 -10.97
C PRO A 4 2.62 0.61 -9.95
N LEU A 5 1.86 0.22 -8.93
CA LEU A 5 2.34 -0.69 -7.89
C LEU A 5 2.84 -1.98 -8.57
N PRO A 6 4.05 -2.48 -8.22
CA PRO A 6 4.57 -3.71 -8.78
C PRO A 6 3.60 -4.86 -8.49
N SER A 7 3.60 -5.90 -9.34
CA SER A 7 2.72 -7.08 -9.32
C SER A 7 2.64 -7.80 -7.97
N ARG A 8 3.52 -7.48 -7.03
CA ARG A 8 3.58 -8.00 -5.66
C ARG A 8 3.74 -6.86 -4.66
N PRO A 9 2.68 -6.12 -4.31
CA PRO A 9 2.78 -5.13 -3.26
C PRO A 9 3.08 -5.85 -1.94
N ASN A 10 4.27 -5.60 -1.37
CA ASN A 10 4.69 -6.23 -0.13
C ASN A 10 4.38 -5.30 1.06
N LEU A 11 3.49 -5.74 1.95
CA LEU A 11 3.14 -4.99 3.17
C LEU A 11 4.34 -4.57 4.00
N ASP A 12 5.38 -5.41 4.08
CA ASP A 12 6.58 -5.07 4.84
C ASP A 12 7.38 -3.95 4.17
N HIS A 13 7.38 -3.90 2.84
CA HIS A 13 7.99 -2.79 2.10
C HIS A 13 7.23 -1.49 2.40
N LEU A 14 5.89 -1.50 2.36
CA LEU A 14 5.05 -0.34 2.69
C LEU A 14 5.23 0.11 4.15
N ARG A 15 5.34 -0.84 5.09
CA ARG A 15 5.64 -0.54 6.51
C ARG A 15 7.02 0.10 6.68
N ARG A 16 8.04 -0.35 5.94
CA ARG A 16 9.37 0.26 5.94
C ARG A 16 9.34 1.67 5.38
N GLN A 17 8.60 1.91 4.30
CA GLN A 17 8.42 3.26 3.75
C GLN A 17 7.79 4.20 4.79
N ALA A 18 6.73 3.79 5.48
CA ALA A 18 6.11 4.61 6.53
C ALA A 18 7.08 4.94 7.68
N LYS A 19 7.89 3.96 8.11
CA LYS A 19 8.92 4.18 9.14
C LYS A 19 10.02 5.14 8.65
N ALA A 20 10.48 4.97 7.42
CA ALA A 20 11.49 5.84 6.81
C ALA A 20 10.99 7.27 6.68
N LEU A 21 9.75 7.47 6.22
CA LEU A 21 9.12 8.78 6.13
C LEU A 21 9.02 9.47 7.49
N LEU A 22 8.59 8.76 8.54
CA LEU A 22 8.54 9.32 9.89
C LEU A 22 9.93 9.69 10.40
N ALA A 23 10.95 8.87 10.11
CA ALA A 23 12.33 9.15 10.50
C ALA A 23 12.88 10.40 9.78
N ALA A 24 12.63 10.53 8.48
CA ALA A 24 13.03 11.71 7.70
C ALA A 24 12.33 12.98 8.20
N TRP A 25 11.03 12.91 8.51
CA TRP A 25 10.36 14.03 9.15
C TRP A 25 11.00 14.37 10.51
N LYS A 26 11.32 13.39 11.36
CA LYS A 26 12.01 13.66 12.63
C LYS A 26 13.38 14.31 12.45
N SER A 27 14.10 14.00 11.37
CA SER A 27 15.49 14.45 11.17
C SER A 27 15.66 15.86 10.60
N GLY A 28 14.59 16.55 10.20
CA GLY A 28 14.73 17.87 9.57
C GLY A 28 14.36 17.90 8.09
N ASP A 29 14.11 16.75 7.47
CA ASP A 29 13.84 16.65 6.05
C ASP A 29 12.61 17.48 5.58
N HIS A 30 12.85 18.32 4.58
CA HIS A 30 11.86 19.23 4.02
C HIS A 30 10.85 18.48 3.13
N GLU A 31 11.32 17.52 2.32
CA GLU A 31 10.50 16.73 1.42
C GLU A 31 9.53 15.85 2.21
N ALA A 32 10.00 15.17 3.25
CA ALA A 32 9.17 14.41 4.15
C ALA A 32 8.09 15.29 4.81
N THR A 33 8.44 16.51 5.22
CA THR A 33 7.46 17.46 5.79
C THR A 33 6.39 17.83 4.77
N GLN A 34 6.78 18.05 3.52
CA GLN A 34 5.85 18.35 2.43
C GLN A 34 4.93 17.16 2.14
N GLU A 35 5.43 15.92 2.16
CA GLU A 35 4.62 14.70 1.99
C GLU A 35 3.51 14.60 3.04
N PHE A 36 3.80 14.93 4.31
CA PHE A 36 2.77 15.00 5.35
C PHE A 36 1.71 16.05 5.03
N ILE A 37 2.10 17.27 4.65
CA ILE A 37 1.14 18.34 4.32
C ILE A 37 0.28 17.97 3.11
N THR A 38 0.88 17.37 2.08
CA THR A 38 0.20 17.02 0.83
C THR A 38 -0.78 15.88 1.02
N HIS A 39 -0.40 14.85 1.78
CA HIS A 39 -1.16 13.60 1.80
C HIS A 39 -1.93 13.37 3.10
N LEU A 40 -1.61 14.02 4.22
CA LEU A 40 -2.32 13.80 5.48
C LEU A 40 -3.44 14.85 5.66
N PRO A 41 -4.73 14.46 5.76
CA PRO A 41 -5.81 15.42 5.96
C PRO A 41 -5.65 16.27 7.22
N ALA A 42 -5.13 15.69 8.30
CA ALA A 42 -4.90 16.39 9.56
C ALA A 42 -3.76 17.44 9.48
N ALA A 43 -2.91 17.37 8.45
CA ALA A 43 -1.87 18.36 8.18
C ALA A 43 -2.21 19.28 7.00
N SER A 44 -3.38 19.11 6.38
CA SER A 44 -3.80 19.89 5.22
C SER A 44 -3.90 21.37 5.59
N GLY A 45 -3.24 22.22 4.80
CA GLY A 45 -3.21 23.67 5.03
C GLY A 45 -2.21 24.13 6.09
N LEU A 46 -1.46 23.22 6.74
CA LEU A 46 -0.34 23.64 7.58
C LEU A 46 0.79 24.22 6.74
N SER A 47 1.40 25.31 7.23
CA SER A 47 2.68 25.76 6.69
C SER A 47 3.79 24.77 7.04
N LEU A 48 4.88 24.79 6.28
CA LEU A 48 6.01 23.89 6.52
C LEU A 48 6.61 24.06 7.93
N ALA A 49 6.66 25.29 8.42
CA ALA A 49 7.09 25.60 9.78
C ALA A 49 6.10 25.08 10.85
N ALA A 50 4.79 25.12 10.59
CA ALA A 50 3.78 24.59 11.51
C ALA A 50 3.79 23.05 11.54
N ALA A 51 3.87 22.41 10.37
CA ALA A 51 4.01 20.96 10.25
C ALA A 51 5.30 20.44 10.89
N ARG A 52 6.36 21.27 10.94
CA ARG A 52 7.60 20.97 11.66
C ARG A 52 7.47 20.93 13.17
N ARG A 53 6.53 21.69 13.73
CA ARG A 53 6.24 21.73 15.17
C ARG A 53 5.12 20.78 15.57
N ALA A 54 4.42 20.19 14.60
CA ALA A 54 3.41 19.17 14.86
C ALA A 54 4.04 17.90 15.47
N THR A 55 3.20 17.01 15.99
CA THR A 55 3.65 15.69 16.47
C THR A 55 3.03 14.60 15.62
N PHE A 56 3.71 14.21 14.54
CA PHE A 56 3.28 13.08 13.72
C PHE A 56 3.72 11.75 14.34
N LYS A 57 2.82 10.77 14.24
CA LYS A 57 3.01 9.39 14.72
C LYS A 57 3.17 8.45 13.53
N LEU A 58 3.52 7.18 13.82
CA LEU A 58 3.63 6.15 12.79
C LEU A 58 2.33 5.96 12.00
N ALA A 59 1.18 6.05 12.68
CA ALA A 59 -0.13 5.97 12.04
C ALA A 59 -0.33 7.07 10.98
N ASP A 60 0.17 8.28 11.24
CA ASP A 60 0.10 9.40 10.28
C ASP A 60 0.96 9.11 9.05
N ALA A 61 2.19 8.61 9.25
CA ALA A 61 3.07 8.22 8.16
C ALA A 61 2.48 7.06 7.31
N GLN A 62 1.84 6.08 7.96
CA GLN A 62 1.09 5.02 7.27
C GLN A 62 -0.08 5.59 6.46
N SER A 63 -0.77 6.60 6.98
CA SER A 63 -1.84 7.33 6.31
C SER A 63 -1.36 8.07 5.05
N VAL A 64 -0.17 8.68 5.13
CA VAL A 64 0.49 9.35 3.99
C VAL A 64 0.82 8.32 2.92
N VAL A 65 1.51 7.22 3.27
CA VAL A 65 1.84 6.15 2.32
C VAL A 65 0.58 5.59 1.65
N ALA A 66 -0.47 5.31 2.42
CA ALA A 66 -1.73 4.82 1.88
C ALA A 66 -2.33 5.78 0.84
N ARG A 67 -2.40 7.08 1.14
CA ARG A 67 -2.98 8.07 0.23
C ARG A 67 -2.10 8.34 -0.98
N ARG A 68 -0.78 8.32 -0.83
CA ARG A 68 0.15 8.38 -1.96
C ARG A 68 -0.03 7.19 -2.90
N SER A 69 -0.40 6.02 -2.38
CA SER A 69 -0.76 4.83 -3.16
C SER A 69 -2.22 4.81 -3.65
N GLY A 70 -3.02 5.86 -3.41
CA GLY A 70 -4.41 5.95 -3.87
C GLY A 70 -5.47 5.39 -2.91
N PHE A 71 -5.11 5.02 -1.68
CA PHE A 71 -6.02 4.46 -0.68
C PHE A 71 -6.40 5.49 0.38
N ALA A 72 -7.68 5.51 0.77
CA ALA A 72 -8.19 6.45 1.78
C ALA A 72 -7.62 6.21 3.19
N SER A 73 -7.12 5.01 3.49
CA SER A 73 -6.56 4.65 4.80
C SER A 73 -5.57 3.50 4.70
N TRP A 74 -4.72 3.36 5.72
CA TRP A 74 -3.82 2.22 5.85
C TRP A 74 -4.55 0.88 5.84
N LYS A 75 -5.72 0.78 6.50
CA LYS A 75 -6.55 -0.43 6.53
C LYS A 75 -7.07 -0.82 5.14
N ALA A 76 -7.44 0.17 4.32
CA ALA A 76 -7.87 -0.07 2.94
C ALA A 76 -6.73 -0.59 2.07
N LEU A 77 -5.53 0.00 2.22
CA LEU A 77 -4.32 -0.48 1.54
C LEU A 77 -3.97 -1.91 1.98
N THR A 78 -3.94 -2.20 3.28
CA THR A 78 -3.59 -3.54 3.76
C THR A 78 -4.56 -4.60 3.28
N ARG A 79 -5.86 -4.32 3.34
CA ARG A 79 -6.89 -5.25 2.84
C ARG A 79 -6.72 -5.53 1.35
N HIS A 80 -6.40 -4.51 0.55
CA HIS A 80 -6.17 -4.69 -0.88
C HIS A 80 -4.94 -5.56 -1.15
N VAL A 81 -3.86 -5.32 -0.43
CA VAL A 81 -2.64 -6.13 -0.56
C VAL A 81 -2.86 -7.57 -0.10
N GLU A 82 -3.58 -7.78 1.01
CA GLU A 82 -3.96 -9.12 1.48
C GLU A 82 -4.81 -9.84 0.44
N ALA A 83 -5.83 -9.18 -0.12
CA ALA A 83 -6.66 -9.76 -1.17
C ALA A 83 -5.85 -10.13 -2.43
N LEU A 84 -4.87 -9.33 -2.83
CA LEU A 84 -3.98 -9.68 -3.94
C LEU A 84 -3.15 -10.93 -3.62
N ARG A 85 -2.65 -11.07 -2.38
CA ARG A 85 -1.89 -12.25 -1.96
C ARG A 85 -2.75 -13.52 -1.86
N ASP A 86 -4.00 -13.38 -1.47
CA ASP A 86 -4.95 -14.51 -1.46
C ASP A 86 -5.25 -14.97 -2.90
N LEU A 87 -5.31 -14.04 -3.86
CA LEU A 87 -5.46 -14.34 -5.29
C LEU A 87 -4.18 -14.87 -5.96
N GLU A 88 -3.01 -14.70 -5.33
CA GLU A 88 -1.72 -15.24 -5.78
C GLU A 88 -1.57 -16.76 -5.54
N GLY A 89 -2.63 -17.46 -5.13
CA GLY A 89 -2.68 -18.91 -5.11
C GLY A 89 -2.49 -19.54 -6.51
N GLU A 90 -1.96 -20.76 -6.55
CA GLU A 90 -1.87 -21.54 -7.78
C GLU A 90 -3.28 -21.90 -8.25
N TRP A 91 -3.76 -21.22 -9.31
CA TRP A 91 -4.99 -21.61 -10.00
C TRP A 91 -4.74 -22.97 -10.66
N ARG A 92 -5.14 -24.04 -9.99
CA ARG A 92 -5.24 -25.37 -10.58
C ARG A 92 -6.67 -25.58 -11.04
N PHE A 93 -6.84 -25.90 -12.32
CA PHE A 93 -8.08 -26.52 -12.75
C PHE A 93 -8.19 -27.88 -12.06
N ASP A 94 -9.29 -28.16 -11.37
CA ASP A 94 -9.54 -29.47 -10.73
C ASP A 94 -10.05 -30.46 -11.79
N ALA A 95 -11.01 -30.00 -12.61
CA ALA A 95 -11.46 -30.65 -13.84
C ALA A 95 -11.91 -29.61 -14.87
N LEU A 96 -11.85 -29.98 -16.15
CA LEU A 96 -12.39 -29.22 -17.28
C LEU A 96 -13.60 -29.97 -17.82
N GLU A 97 -14.77 -29.35 -17.87
CA GLU A 97 -15.94 -29.95 -18.53
C GLU A 97 -16.05 -29.45 -19.98
N VAL A 98 -16.06 -30.37 -20.94
CA VAL A 98 -16.31 -30.08 -22.36
C VAL A 98 -17.48 -30.96 -22.81
N ASP A 99 -18.55 -30.34 -23.32
CA ASP A 99 -19.76 -31.01 -23.81
C ASP A 99 -20.40 -31.99 -22.80
N GLY A 100 -20.36 -31.67 -21.51
CA GLY A 100 -20.94 -32.53 -20.45
C GLY A 100 -20.05 -33.68 -20.01
N GLN A 101 -18.83 -33.81 -20.56
CA GLN A 101 -17.82 -34.76 -20.12
C GLN A 101 -16.78 -34.06 -19.25
N GLU A 102 -16.62 -34.54 -18.02
CA GLU A 102 -15.59 -34.09 -17.10
C GLU A 102 -14.22 -34.69 -17.52
N ILE A 103 -13.27 -33.82 -17.86
CA ILE A 103 -11.88 -34.15 -18.18
C ILE A 103 -11.04 -33.79 -16.94
N PRO A 104 -10.48 -34.77 -16.21
CA PRO A 104 -9.67 -34.48 -15.04
C PRO A 104 -8.39 -33.75 -15.45
N ALA A 105 -7.91 -32.81 -14.63
CA ALA A 105 -6.77 -31.96 -14.99
C ALA A 105 -5.46 -32.73 -15.29
N VAL A 106 -5.33 -33.98 -14.79
CA VAL A 106 -4.22 -34.88 -15.11
C VAL A 106 -4.17 -35.30 -16.59
N ALA A 107 -5.30 -35.24 -17.30
CA ALA A 107 -5.42 -35.67 -18.69
C ALA A 107 -5.00 -34.59 -19.72
N ILE A 108 -4.63 -33.38 -19.24
CA ILE A 108 -4.24 -32.23 -20.07
C ILE A 108 -2.71 -32.01 -20.05
N ALA A 109 -1.95 -32.90 -19.38
CA ALA A 109 -0.49 -32.81 -19.23
C ALA A 109 0.29 -33.35 -20.45
#